data_AF-A0A2T7PUI7-F1
#
_entry.id   AF-A0A2T7PUI7-F1
#
_cell.length_a   1.000
_cell.length_b   1.000
_cell.length_c   1.000
_cell.angle_alpha   90.00
_cell.angle_beta   90.00
_cell.angle_gamma   90.00
#
_symmetry.space_group_name_H-M   'P 1'
#
loop_
_entity.id
_entity.type
_entity.pdbx_description
1 polymer ?
#
loop_
_entity_poly.entity_id
_entity_poly.type
_entity_poly.pdbx_seq_one_letter_code
_entity_poly.pdbx_strand_id
1 'polypeptide(L)'
;MTRKSYNNPKHNAAANAAVGIQIQRQAGKPVETFKTVAGVLEESLRKLKLANEVKVKTSSRTDSNVHALCNTVHVDLIPRKDFEFDPDIITSLLNYHLKKSKENISILKTVRVADDFSARHHAAWRSYVYRLAVIKDLAQYNGYPWTSLEFERTQRVYPPFDVDMFLRAAEILSGSHNFLSFTTKMFLKSPDSNPIKNMSICVKKSSAYMEDYQASSCEGMEFWEVHFRSKSFLYKQVRRMMGAMVGVARGKMTQKELKSLLDNPSLENPGIINALPGHGLYLKNVYIPNEVLVYVPKEQPEEGLAAEDKDVCPSKTEELSQEKVAVPSSMLAHPGVSLDLLHFEKQTPTELTNHIYQAQRSSAKETAEAEVINS
;
A
#
# COMPACT_ATOMS: atom_id res chain seq x y z
N MET A 1 -9.44 38.52 -24.74
CA MET A 1 -8.70 39.27 -23.70
C MET A 1 -7.55 38.41 -23.20
N THR A 2 -6.34 38.73 -23.66
CA THR A 2 -5.08 38.04 -23.33
C THR A 2 -4.66 38.36 -21.89
N ARG A 3 -4.63 37.35 -21.02
CA ARG A 3 -4.12 37.52 -19.64
C ARG A 3 -2.66 37.05 -19.58
N LYS A 4 -1.76 38.04 -19.49
CA LYS A 4 -0.33 37.90 -19.20
C LYS A 4 -0.12 37.03 -17.96
N SER A 5 0.89 36.17 -18.04
CA SER A 5 1.46 35.44 -16.91
C SER A 5 1.98 36.41 -15.85
N TYR A 6 1.34 36.41 -14.68
CA TYR A 6 1.95 36.96 -13.47
C TYR A 6 2.71 35.84 -12.77
N ASN A 7 4.01 35.77 -13.05
CA ASN A 7 4.98 35.09 -12.19
C ASN A 7 5.15 35.95 -10.93
N ASN A 8 4.38 35.68 -9.89
CA ASN A 8 4.61 36.24 -8.56
C ASN A 8 5.09 35.09 -7.64
N PRO A 9 6.39 35.05 -7.27
CA PRO A 9 6.97 33.93 -6.52
C PRO A 9 6.57 33.84 -5.04
N LYS A 10 5.57 34.61 -4.57
CA LYS A 10 5.14 34.62 -3.16
C LYS A 10 3.81 33.92 -2.84
N HIS A 11 3.17 33.28 -3.83
CA HIS A 11 1.98 32.44 -3.58
C HIS A 11 2.02 31.16 -4.43
N ASN A 12 3.03 30.32 -4.23
CA ASN A 12 3.01 28.95 -4.74
C ASN A 12 2.27 28.05 -3.76
N ALA A 13 0.96 27.89 -3.95
CA ALA A 13 0.21 26.76 -3.39
C ALA A 13 0.66 25.40 -3.98
N ALA A 14 1.58 25.41 -4.97
CA ALA A 14 2.21 24.24 -5.57
C ALA A 14 3.49 23.76 -4.83
N ALA A 15 3.85 24.34 -3.69
CA ALA A 15 5.14 24.09 -3.02
C ALA A 15 5.22 22.82 -2.14
N ASN A 16 4.11 22.13 -1.88
CA ASN A 16 4.05 21.04 -0.88
C ASN A 16 3.86 19.63 -1.47
N ALA A 17 4.04 19.43 -2.77
CA ALA A 17 3.98 18.08 -3.33
C ALA A 17 5.24 17.28 -2.95
N ALA A 18 5.06 16.20 -2.18
CA ALA A 18 6.16 15.32 -1.82
C ALA A 18 6.80 14.66 -3.07
N VAL A 19 8.13 14.63 -3.13
CA VAL A 19 8.95 14.14 -4.26
C VAL A 19 9.04 12.59 -4.26
N GLY A 20 7.95 11.92 -3.86
CA GLY A 20 7.89 10.49 -3.58
C GLY A 20 7.99 10.19 -2.07
N ILE A 21 7.95 8.90 -1.71
CA ILE A 21 7.88 8.53 -0.29
C ILE A 21 9.23 8.53 0.42
N GLN A 22 10.29 8.06 -0.22
CA GLN A 22 11.57 7.81 0.45
C GLN A 22 12.44 9.06 0.46
N ILE A 23 13.00 9.38 1.63
CA ILE A 23 14.03 10.41 1.79
C ILE A 23 15.18 10.16 0.81
N GLN A 24 15.45 11.12 -0.06
CA GLN A 24 16.53 11.03 -1.04
C GLN A 24 17.82 11.64 -0.48
N ARG A 25 18.93 10.92 -0.61
CA ARG A 25 20.27 11.44 -0.33
C ARG A 25 21.01 11.59 -1.66
N GLN A 26 21.37 12.83 -2.03
CA GLN A 26 22.20 13.10 -3.19
C GLN A 26 23.60 13.51 -2.71
N ALA A 27 24.65 12.91 -3.29
CA ALA A 27 26.02 13.27 -2.96
C ALA A 27 26.25 14.77 -3.22
N GLY A 28 26.81 15.47 -2.23
CA GLY A 28 27.09 16.91 -2.32
C GLY A 28 25.87 17.83 -2.16
N LYS A 29 24.66 17.31 -1.88
CA LYS A 29 23.48 18.15 -1.59
C LYS A 29 22.93 17.86 -0.18
N PRO A 30 22.39 18.88 0.51
CA PRO A 30 21.68 18.67 1.77
C PRO A 30 20.51 17.69 1.59
N VAL A 31 20.29 16.82 2.58
CA VAL A 31 19.14 15.91 2.60
C VAL A 31 17.90 16.73 2.96
N GLU A 32 17.05 16.99 1.98
CA GLU A 32 15.76 17.65 2.21
C GLU A 32 14.72 16.61 2.66
N THR A 33 14.75 16.27 3.95
CA THR A 33 13.85 15.27 4.54
C THR A 33 12.38 15.65 4.35
N PHE A 34 12.03 16.92 4.60
CA PHE A 34 10.67 17.45 4.59
C PHE A 34 9.97 17.44 3.21
N LYS A 35 10.68 17.15 2.11
CA LYS A 35 10.07 17.07 0.77
C LYS A 35 9.58 15.68 0.40
N THR A 36 9.67 14.71 1.30
CA THR A 36 9.24 13.32 1.06
C THR A 36 8.21 12.91 2.08
N VAL A 37 7.30 12.01 1.72
CA VAL A 37 6.25 11.56 2.66
C VAL A 37 6.89 10.98 3.94
N ALA A 38 7.96 10.18 3.84
CA ALA A 38 8.63 9.66 5.03
C ALA A 38 9.22 10.77 5.90
N GLY A 39 9.87 11.78 5.33
CA GLY A 39 10.45 12.85 6.15
C GLY A 39 9.41 13.81 6.73
N VAL A 40 8.27 14.03 6.06
CA VAL A 40 7.11 14.74 6.65
C VAL A 40 6.54 13.96 7.84
N LEU A 41 6.43 12.64 7.72
CA LEU A 41 5.99 11.77 8.82
C LEU A 41 7.00 11.77 9.98
N GLU A 42 8.29 11.64 9.71
CA GLU A 42 9.34 11.73 10.73
C GLU A 42 9.30 13.06 11.49
N GLU A 43 9.10 14.18 10.79
CA GLU A 43 9.01 15.50 11.42
C GLU A 43 7.76 15.65 12.29
N SER A 44 6.64 15.07 11.86
CA SER A 44 5.40 15.04 12.65
C SER A 44 5.58 14.18 13.91
N LEU A 45 6.24 13.02 13.79
CA LEU A 45 6.55 12.13 14.91
C LEU A 45 7.53 12.74 15.91
N ARG A 46 8.49 13.57 15.48
CA ARG A 46 9.41 14.28 16.39
C ARG A 46 8.68 15.18 17.39
N LYS A 47 7.45 15.62 17.10
CA LYS A 47 6.64 16.43 18.04
C LYS A 47 6.25 15.68 19.31
N LEU A 48 6.32 14.34 19.30
CA LEU A 48 6.12 13.47 20.47
C LEU A 48 7.25 13.54 21.49
N LYS A 49 8.38 14.23 21.20
CA LYS A 49 9.55 14.35 22.08
C LYS A 49 10.06 12.99 22.59
N LEU A 50 10.33 12.09 21.65
CA LEU A 50 10.78 10.71 21.92
C LEU A 50 12.22 10.67 22.48
N ALA A 51 12.56 9.53 23.08
CA ALA A 51 13.91 9.22 23.57
C ALA A 51 14.84 8.74 22.44
N ASN A 52 14.29 8.20 21.35
CA ASN A 52 15.02 7.72 20.18
C ASN A 52 14.87 8.64 18.95
N GLU A 53 15.78 8.45 18.00
CA GLU A 53 15.65 9.03 16.66
C GLU A 53 14.57 8.27 15.87
N VAL A 54 13.61 9.01 15.29
CA VAL A 54 12.53 8.45 14.48
C VAL A 54 13.04 8.08 13.10
N LYS A 55 12.85 6.82 12.70
CA LYS A 55 13.15 6.33 11.34
C LYS A 55 11.94 5.61 10.77
N VAL A 56 11.31 6.21 9.77
CA VAL A 56 10.12 5.63 9.13
C VAL A 56 10.56 4.59 8.09
N LYS A 57 10.05 3.36 8.23
CA LYS A 57 10.32 2.24 7.33
C LYS A 57 9.04 1.88 6.56
N THR A 58 9.09 1.99 5.23
CA THR A 58 7.89 1.89 4.39
C THR A 58 7.70 0.49 3.80
N SER A 59 6.44 0.09 3.63
CA SER A 59 6.08 -1.17 2.96
C SER A 59 6.32 -1.12 1.46
N SER A 60 6.08 0.03 0.83
CA SER A 60 6.33 0.26 -0.58
C SER A 60 6.99 1.61 -0.81
N ARG A 61 7.89 1.64 -1.80
CA ARG A 61 8.49 2.87 -2.32
C ARG A 61 7.63 3.34 -3.49
N THR A 62 7.12 4.56 -3.42
CA THR A 62 6.48 5.25 -4.53
C THR A 62 7.44 6.27 -5.13
N ASP A 63 7.49 6.31 -6.46
CA ASP A 63 8.25 7.32 -7.20
C ASP A 63 7.63 8.70 -6.99
N SER A 64 8.36 9.75 -7.40
CA SER A 64 7.81 11.11 -7.46
C SER A 64 6.53 11.16 -8.31
N ASN A 65 5.56 11.93 -7.83
CA ASN A 65 4.22 12.10 -8.42
C ASN A 65 3.37 10.82 -8.45
N VAL A 66 3.75 9.74 -7.78
CA VAL A 66 2.89 8.56 -7.59
C VAL A 66 2.10 8.72 -6.30
N HIS A 67 0.79 8.52 -6.39
CA HIS A 67 -0.13 8.61 -5.26
C HIS A 67 -0.15 7.31 -4.45
N ALA A 68 -0.71 7.36 -3.24
CA ALA A 68 -1.02 6.18 -2.45
C ALA A 68 -2.38 6.35 -1.77
N LEU A 69 -3.30 5.42 -2.01
CA LEU A 69 -4.56 5.32 -1.28
C LEU A 69 -4.33 4.63 0.06
N CYS A 70 -3.50 3.58 0.07
CA CYS A 70 -3.11 2.86 1.27
C CYS A 70 -1.63 2.48 1.17
N ASN A 71 -0.81 3.04 2.05
CA ASN A 71 0.58 2.62 2.26
C ASN A 71 0.76 2.34 3.74
N THR A 72 1.52 1.30 4.06
CA THR A 72 1.87 0.97 5.44
C THR A 72 3.29 1.40 5.73
N VAL A 73 3.50 2.01 6.90
CA VAL A 73 4.83 2.29 7.45
C VAL A 73 4.92 1.70 8.85
N HIS A 74 6.13 1.39 9.29
CA HIS A 74 6.41 1.08 10.70
C HIS A 74 7.54 1.96 11.22
N VAL A 75 7.52 2.17 12.53
CA VAL A 75 8.44 3.05 13.23
C VAL A 75 8.54 2.62 14.68
N ASP A 76 9.74 2.74 15.23
CA ASP A 76 10.03 2.45 16.63
C ASP A 76 9.88 3.75 17.43
N LEU A 77 9.02 3.77 18.46
CA LEU A 77 8.73 4.96 19.27
C LEU A 77 9.08 4.66 20.74
N ILE A 78 10.16 5.27 21.23
CA ILE A 78 10.59 5.11 22.63
C ILE A 78 10.18 6.36 23.42
N PRO A 79 9.28 6.24 24.41
CA PRO A 79 8.86 7.34 25.27
C PRO A 79 10.00 7.81 26.19
N ARG A 80 10.00 9.09 26.60
CA ARG A 80 11.01 9.63 27.54
C ARG A 80 10.74 9.34 29.01
N LYS A 81 9.50 8.99 29.33
CA LYS A 81 9.03 8.64 30.66
C LYS A 81 8.42 7.25 30.58
N ASP A 82 8.19 6.65 31.73
CA ASP A 82 7.47 5.40 31.83
C ASP A 82 5.99 5.62 31.50
N PHE A 83 5.64 5.50 30.23
CA PHE A 83 4.27 5.56 29.72
C PHE A 83 4.18 4.81 28.39
N GLU A 84 3.01 4.28 28.07
CA GLU A 84 2.76 3.64 26.79
C GLU A 84 2.02 4.59 25.83
N PHE A 85 2.37 4.52 24.54
CA PHE A 85 1.64 5.26 23.51
C PHE A 85 0.34 4.55 23.16
N ASP A 86 -0.77 5.27 23.27
CA ASP A 86 -2.04 4.86 22.69
C ASP A 86 -2.02 5.08 21.16
N PRO A 87 -2.20 4.03 20.33
CA PRO A 87 -2.23 4.15 18.87
C PRO A 87 -3.27 5.15 18.32
N ASP A 88 -4.42 5.29 18.96
CA ASP A 88 -5.48 6.21 18.49
C ASP A 88 -5.09 7.67 18.75
N ILE A 89 -4.39 7.93 19.85
CA ILE A 89 -3.77 9.23 20.14
C ILE A 89 -2.68 9.55 19.12
N ILE A 90 -1.81 8.58 18.78
CA ILE A 90 -0.79 8.77 17.73
C ILE A 90 -1.45 9.13 16.40
N THR A 91 -2.50 8.40 16.00
CA THR A 91 -3.25 8.65 14.76
C THR A 91 -3.80 10.08 14.73
N SER A 92 -4.45 10.49 15.83
CA SER A 92 -5.08 11.81 15.95
C SER A 92 -4.04 12.94 15.93
N LEU A 93 -2.94 12.79 16.67
CA LEU A 93 -1.87 13.79 16.77
C LEU A 93 -1.13 13.97 15.45
N LEU A 94 -0.80 12.88 14.75
CA LEU A 94 -0.16 12.97 13.45
C LEU A 94 -1.06 13.70 12.44
N ASN A 95 -2.34 13.34 12.36
CA ASN A 95 -3.28 14.04 11.49
C ASN A 95 -3.43 15.52 11.84
N TYR A 96 -3.42 15.88 13.13
CA TYR A 96 -3.42 17.28 13.55
C TYR A 96 -2.19 18.03 13.01
N HIS A 97 -0.98 17.47 13.15
CA HIS A 97 0.24 18.09 12.67
C HIS A 97 0.32 18.18 11.15
N LEU A 98 -0.07 17.12 10.43
CA LEU A 98 -0.12 17.09 8.97
C LEU A 98 -1.10 18.15 8.42
N LYS A 99 -2.30 18.26 9.02
CA LYS A 99 -3.26 19.31 8.66
C LYS A 99 -2.72 20.70 8.93
N LYS A 100 -2.07 20.92 10.09
CA LYS A 100 -1.48 22.22 10.46
C LYS A 100 -0.37 22.64 9.49
N SER A 101 0.43 21.69 9.03
CA SER A 101 1.50 21.90 8.04
C SER A 101 0.98 21.93 6.58
N LYS A 102 -0.32 21.73 6.36
CA LYS A 102 -0.96 21.70 5.04
C LYS A 102 -0.37 20.62 4.12
N GLU A 103 -0.12 19.45 4.70
CA GLU A 103 0.38 18.28 3.97
C GLU A 103 -0.79 17.46 3.45
N ASN A 104 -0.70 16.99 2.20
CA ASN A 104 -1.71 16.11 1.59
C ASN A 104 -1.49 14.64 1.99
N ILE A 105 -1.39 14.39 3.30
CA ILE A 105 -1.15 13.08 3.89
C ILE A 105 -2.15 12.89 5.03
N SER A 106 -2.71 11.68 5.15
CA SER A 106 -3.58 11.33 6.25
C SER A 106 -3.20 9.96 6.81
N ILE A 107 -3.16 9.85 8.13
CA ILE A 107 -2.97 8.59 8.83
C ILE A 107 -4.34 7.96 9.04
N LEU A 108 -4.57 6.81 8.43
CA LEU A 108 -5.87 6.13 8.52
C LEU A 108 -6.03 5.37 9.84
N LYS A 109 -4.95 4.71 10.29
CA LYS A 109 -4.92 3.92 11.52
C LYS A 109 -3.47 3.71 11.98
N THR A 110 -3.29 3.59 13.29
CA THR A 110 -2.04 3.12 13.91
C THR A 110 -2.35 1.88 14.73
N VAL A 111 -1.42 0.93 14.77
CA VAL A 111 -1.50 -0.27 15.61
C VAL A 111 -0.12 -0.55 16.21
N ARG A 112 -0.09 -1.10 17.43
CA ARG A 112 1.14 -1.66 18.01
C ARG A 112 1.39 -3.03 17.39
N VAL A 113 2.65 -3.35 17.15
CA VAL A 113 3.10 -4.59 16.49
C VAL A 113 4.30 -5.17 17.25
N ALA A 114 4.67 -6.41 16.96
CA ALA A 114 5.86 -7.05 17.52
C ALA A 114 7.16 -6.33 17.11
N ASP A 115 8.21 -6.47 17.94
CA ASP A 115 9.50 -5.80 17.75
C ASP A 115 10.22 -6.21 16.44
N ASP A 116 9.94 -7.43 15.95
CA ASP A 116 10.49 -7.99 14.73
C ASP A 116 9.63 -7.69 13.48
N PHE A 117 8.53 -6.96 13.65
CA PHE A 117 7.65 -6.59 12.54
C PHE A 117 8.39 -5.77 11.48
N SER A 118 8.00 -6.01 10.23
CA SER A 118 8.48 -5.23 9.10
C SER A 118 7.39 -5.04 8.08
N ALA A 119 6.93 -3.80 7.93
CA ALA A 119 5.92 -3.42 6.92
C ALA A 119 6.33 -3.82 5.49
N ARG A 120 7.64 -3.95 5.20
CA ARG A 120 8.14 -4.37 3.89
C ARG A 120 8.12 -5.88 3.73
N HIS A 121 8.70 -6.61 4.67
CA HIS A 121 8.93 -8.05 4.52
C HIS A 121 7.69 -8.89 4.84
N HIS A 122 6.84 -8.43 5.76
CA HIS A 122 5.59 -9.09 6.12
C HIS A 122 4.41 -8.76 5.19
N ALA A 123 4.56 -7.81 4.26
CA ALA A 123 3.55 -7.57 3.24
C ALA A 123 3.51 -8.72 2.23
N ALA A 124 2.41 -9.47 2.25
CA ALA A 124 2.18 -10.63 1.38
C ALA A 124 1.97 -10.20 -0.08
N TRP A 125 1.27 -9.08 -0.32
CA TRP A 125 1.15 -8.50 -1.66
C TRP A 125 0.88 -7.01 -1.63
N ARG A 126 1.12 -6.37 -2.78
CA ARG A 126 0.83 -4.97 -3.05
C ARG A 126 -0.03 -4.90 -4.30
N SER A 127 -0.94 -3.96 -4.34
CA SER A 127 -1.72 -3.67 -5.54
C SER A 127 -1.61 -2.20 -5.93
N TYR A 128 -1.50 -1.96 -7.22
CA TYR A 128 -1.53 -0.63 -7.82
C TYR A 128 -2.73 -0.50 -8.73
N VAL A 129 -3.24 0.72 -8.89
CA VAL A 129 -4.14 1.08 -9.99
C VAL A 129 -3.51 2.19 -10.80
N TYR A 130 -3.57 2.06 -12.12
CA TYR A 130 -3.20 3.12 -13.05
C TYR A 130 -4.44 3.62 -13.78
N ARG A 131 -4.74 4.93 -13.66
CA ARG A 131 -5.88 5.57 -14.32
C ARG A 131 -5.47 6.16 -15.66
N LEU A 132 -6.23 5.84 -16.69
CA LEU A 132 -6.08 6.35 -18.06
C LEU A 132 -7.36 7.05 -18.51
N ALA A 133 -7.22 8.16 -19.24
CA ALA A 133 -8.29 8.68 -20.09
C ALA A 133 -7.82 8.61 -21.55
N VAL A 134 -8.52 7.84 -22.35
CA VAL A 134 -8.25 7.63 -23.77
C VAL A 134 -9.16 8.54 -24.58
N ILE A 135 -8.58 9.44 -25.36
CA ILE A 135 -9.33 10.24 -26.33
C ILE A 135 -9.65 9.36 -27.53
N LYS A 136 -10.93 9.18 -27.85
CA LYS A 136 -11.39 8.39 -28.99
C LYS A 136 -11.36 9.16 -30.29
N ASP A 137 -11.84 10.39 -30.25
CA ASP A 137 -11.95 11.24 -31.43
C ASP A 137 -11.41 12.64 -31.12
N LEU A 138 -10.39 13.05 -31.88
CA LEU A 138 -9.80 14.39 -31.76
C LEU A 138 -10.75 15.48 -32.24
N ALA A 139 -11.69 15.17 -33.14
CA ALA A 139 -12.68 16.12 -33.64
C ALA A 139 -13.77 16.41 -32.60
N GLN A 140 -14.15 15.40 -31.82
CA GLN A 140 -15.07 15.56 -30.68
C GLN A 140 -14.37 16.10 -29.44
N TYR A 141 -13.04 15.94 -29.36
CA TYR A 141 -12.24 16.57 -28.33
C TYR A 141 -12.15 18.08 -28.58
N ASN A 142 -13.10 18.80 -28.00
CA ASN A 142 -13.25 20.26 -28.05
C ASN A 142 -12.13 21.07 -27.37
N GLY A 143 -10.99 20.45 -27.06
CA GLY A 143 -9.84 21.12 -26.44
C GLY A 143 -10.05 21.53 -24.99
N TYR A 144 -11.17 21.17 -24.36
CA TYR A 144 -11.48 21.63 -23.00
C TYR A 144 -10.38 21.23 -22.00
N PRO A 145 -10.12 22.10 -21.02
CA PRO A 145 -9.15 21.80 -19.98
C PRO A 145 -9.62 20.56 -19.23
N TRP A 146 -8.66 19.68 -19.01
CA TRP A 146 -8.78 18.57 -18.08
C TRP A 146 -9.45 19.05 -16.79
N THR A 147 -10.47 18.33 -16.30
CA THR A 147 -11.12 18.75 -15.05
C THR A 147 -10.06 18.80 -13.95
N SER A 148 -10.21 19.76 -13.02
CA SER A 148 -9.28 19.89 -11.89
C SER A 148 -9.23 18.62 -11.01
N LEU A 149 -10.28 17.80 -11.07
CA LEU A 149 -10.34 16.51 -10.38
C LEU A 149 -9.49 15.44 -11.07
N GLU A 150 -9.46 15.40 -12.39
CA GLU A 150 -8.60 14.47 -13.13
C GLU A 150 -7.14 14.96 -13.16
N PHE A 151 -6.89 16.27 -12.98
CA PHE A 151 -5.56 16.87 -13.12
C PHE A 151 -4.57 16.25 -12.14
N GLU A 152 -3.43 15.81 -12.68
CA GLU A 152 -2.41 15.06 -11.94
C GLU A 152 -2.96 13.81 -11.22
N ARG A 153 -4.09 13.24 -11.68
CA ARG A 153 -4.70 12.02 -11.14
C ARG A 153 -4.95 10.93 -12.17
N THR A 154 -5.04 11.30 -13.44
CA THR A 154 -5.27 10.39 -14.54
C THR A 154 -4.29 10.71 -15.67
N GLN A 155 -3.80 9.69 -16.38
CA GLN A 155 -2.92 9.90 -17.53
C GLN A 155 -3.75 9.93 -18.81
N ARG A 156 -3.59 11.00 -19.58
CA ARG A 156 -4.23 11.13 -20.89
C ARG A 156 -3.49 10.37 -21.97
N VAL A 157 -4.22 9.70 -22.86
CA VAL A 157 -3.70 9.04 -24.05
C VAL A 157 -4.47 9.51 -25.28
N TYR A 158 -3.71 9.82 -26.33
CA TYR A 158 -4.23 10.32 -27.61
C TYR A 158 -4.31 9.19 -28.64
N PRO A 159 -5.25 9.27 -29.60
CA PRO A 159 -5.38 8.29 -30.66
C PRO A 159 -4.13 8.26 -31.57
N PRO A 160 -3.96 7.20 -32.39
CA PRO A 160 -4.79 5.99 -32.44
C PRO A 160 -4.66 5.18 -31.15
N PHE A 161 -5.74 4.49 -30.73
CA PHE A 161 -5.72 3.62 -29.57
C PHE A 161 -6.69 2.45 -29.75
N ASP A 162 -6.14 1.27 -30.00
CA ASP A 162 -6.88 0.02 -30.11
C ASP A 162 -7.02 -0.62 -28.72
N VAL A 163 -8.27 -0.73 -28.26
CA VAL A 163 -8.60 -1.27 -26.94
C VAL A 163 -8.33 -2.78 -26.88
N ASP A 164 -8.60 -3.52 -27.95
CA ASP A 164 -8.37 -4.97 -27.97
C ASP A 164 -6.89 -5.28 -27.90
N MET A 165 -6.06 -4.48 -28.58
CA MET A 165 -4.60 -4.57 -28.46
C MET A 165 -4.11 -4.19 -27.07
N PHE A 166 -4.74 -3.21 -26.41
CA PHE A 166 -4.44 -2.86 -25.03
C PHE A 166 -4.75 -4.00 -24.05
N LEU A 167 -5.90 -4.67 -24.22
CA LEU A 167 -6.30 -5.81 -23.40
C LEU A 167 -5.38 -7.02 -23.62
N ARG A 168 -5.05 -7.35 -24.87
CA ARG A 168 -4.08 -8.42 -25.19
C ARG A 168 -2.70 -8.16 -24.60
N ALA A 169 -2.24 -6.91 -24.57
CA ALA A 169 -0.99 -6.56 -23.91
C ALA A 169 -1.03 -6.81 -22.40
N ALA A 170 -2.18 -6.58 -21.75
CA ALA A 170 -2.38 -6.91 -20.33
C ALA A 170 -2.31 -8.42 -20.08
N GLU A 171 -2.90 -9.23 -20.97
CA GLU A 171 -2.86 -10.69 -20.91
C GLU A 171 -1.43 -11.22 -21.03
N ILE A 172 -0.66 -10.75 -22.01
CA ILE A 172 0.75 -11.13 -22.22
C ILE A 172 1.60 -10.86 -20.97
N LEU A 173 1.36 -9.72 -20.31
CA LEU A 173 2.10 -9.29 -19.12
C LEU A 173 1.63 -9.97 -17.82
N SER A 174 0.52 -10.70 -17.85
CA SER A 174 -0.01 -11.42 -16.68
C SER A 174 0.70 -12.77 -16.50
N GLY A 175 0.78 -13.23 -15.27
CA GLY A 175 1.46 -14.48 -14.89
C GLY A 175 2.89 -14.26 -14.40
N SER A 176 3.68 -15.35 -14.42
CA SER A 176 5.04 -15.39 -13.89
C SER A 176 6.06 -15.11 -14.99
N HIS A 177 6.76 -13.97 -14.89
CA HIS A 177 7.76 -13.55 -15.88
C HIS A 177 8.98 -12.93 -15.24
N ASN A 178 10.08 -12.90 -15.99
CA ASN A 178 11.24 -12.07 -15.68
C ASN A 178 11.01 -10.64 -16.21
N PHE A 179 10.79 -9.68 -15.31
CA PHE A 179 10.45 -8.30 -15.68
C PHE A 179 11.67 -7.37 -15.78
N LEU A 180 12.88 -7.89 -15.98
CA LEU A 180 14.10 -7.07 -16.07
C LEU A 180 13.99 -5.99 -17.16
N SER A 181 13.37 -6.30 -18.30
CA SER A 181 13.10 -5.36 -19.39
C SER A 181 12.19 -4.19 -19.00
N PHE A 182 11.51 -4.26 -17.86
CA PHE A 182 10.56 -3.26 -17.35
C PHE A 182 11.09 -2.45 -16.16
N THR A 183 12.39 -2.54 -15.83
CA THR A 183 13.02 -1.69 -14.80
C THR A 183 14.24 -0.92 -15.33
N THR A 184 14.92 -0.13 -14.51
CA THR A 184 16.13 0.60 -14.93
C THR A 184 17.36 0.02 -14.24
N LYS A 185 18.58 0.35 -14.71
CA LYS A 185 19.84 -0.08 -14.10
C LYS A 185 19.95 0.23 -12.59
N MET A 186 19.15 1.15 -12.06
CA MET A 186 19.03 1.41 -10.62
C MET A 186 18.55 0.18 -9.82
N PHE A 187 17.88 -0.78 -10.46
CA PHE A 187 17.49 -2.06 -9.89
C PHE A 187 18.68 -2.84 -9.32
N LEU A 188 19.85 -2.79 -9.98
CA LEU A 188 21.05 -3.55 -9.61
C LEU A 188 21.66 -3.12 -8.26
N LYS A 189 21.16 -2.04 -7.64
CA LYS A 189 21.68 -1.52 -6.37
C LYS A 189 21.08 -2.21 -5.13
N SER A 190 20.16 -3.17 -5.31
CA SER A 190 19.51 -3.87 -4.20
C SER A 190 19.88 -5.36 -4.22
N PRO A 191 20.52 -5.90 -3.17
CA PRO A 191 20.91 -7.32 -3.13
C PRO A 191 19.71 -8.27 -3.18
N ASP A 192 18.56 -7.88 -2.60
CA ASP A 192 17.34 -8.73 -2.56
C ASP A 192 16.46 -8.63 -3.83
N SER A 193 17.02 -8.15 -4.94
CA SER A 193 16.24 -7.77 -6.10
C SER A 193 16.00 -8.96 -7.03
N ASN A 194 14.89 -9.65 -6.84
CA ASN A 194 14.45 -10.70 -7.76
C ASN A 194 13.67 -10.07 -8.92
N PRO A 195 14.06 -10.22 -10.20
CA PRO A 195 13.31 -9.66 -11.32
C PRO A 195 12.10 -10.52 -11.72
N ILE A 196 12.02 -11.76 -11.25
CA ILE A 196 10.90 -12.66 -11.50
C ILE A 196 9.73 -12.27 -10.61
N LYS A 197 8.56 -12.03 -11.22
CA LYS A 197 7.31 -11.68 -10.52
C LYS A 197 6.16 -12.52 -11.06
N ASN A 198 5.28 -12.96 -10.16
CA ASN A 198 3.96 -13.41 -10.53
C ASN A 198 3.01 -12.19 -10.48
N MET A 199 2.46 -11.82 -11.63
CA MET A 199 1.70 -10.60 -11.83
C MET A 199 0.24 -10.95 -12.17
N SER A 200 -0.69 -10.35 -11.44
CA SER A 200 -2.11 -10.34 -11.81
C SER A 200 -2.45 -8.95 -12.34
N ILE A 201 -2.98 -8.88 -13.57
CA ILE A 201 -3.39 -7.63 -14.22
C ILE A 201 -4.87 -7.73 -14.57
N CYS A 202 -5.63 -6.70 -14.21
CA CYS A 202 -7.05 -6.60 -14.54
C CYS A 202 -7.32 -5.20 -15.10
N VAL A 203 -7.85 -5.14 -16.32
CA VAL A 203 -8.24 -3.89 -16.97
C VAL A 203 -9.75 -3.73 -16.83
N LYS A 204 -10.19 -2.55 -16.39
CA LYS A 204 -11.61 -2.22 -16.22
C LYS A 204 -11.92 -0.88 -16.86
N LYS A 205 -13.08 -0.79 -17.51
CA LYS A 205 -13.65 0.51 -17.87
C LYS A 205 -14.05 1.24 -16.57
N SER A 206 -13.79 2.54 -16.53
CA SER A 206 -14.07 3.43 -15.40
C SER A 206 -14.83 4.64 -15.91
N SER A 207 -15.29 5.46 -14.99
CA SER A 207 -15.81 6.79 -15.26
C SER A 207 -14.83 7.89 -14.81
N ALA A 208 -15.11 9.10 -15.30
CA ALA A 208 -14.51 10.32 -14.79
C ALA A 208 -14.98 10.58 -13.35
N TYR A 209 -14.19 11.30 -12.55
CA TYR A 209 -14.58 11.69 -11.19
C TYR A 209 -15.78 12.66 -11.14
N MET A 210 -16.19 13.24 -12.27
CA MET A 210 -17.32 14.17 -12.39
C MET A 210 -18.46 13.49 -13.16
N GLU A 211 -19.19 12.57 -12.52
CA GLU A 211 -20.32 11.89 -13.18
C GLU A 211 -21.56 12.78 -13.32
N ASP A 212 -21.81 13.74 -12.42
CA ASP A 212 -23.16 14.30 -12.28
C ASP A 212 -23.40 15.73 -12.79
N TYR A 213 -22.37 16.57 -12.97
CA TYR A 213 -22.59 18.01 -13.22
C TYR A 213 -22.03 18.55 -14.55
N GLN A 214 -21.13 17.83 -15.23
CA GLN A 214 -20.45 18.29 -16.46
C GLN A 214 -20.00 17.12 -17.36
N ALA A 215 -20.91 16.19 -17.69
CA ALA A 215 -20.62 15.09 -18.61
C ALA A 215 -20.04 15.55 -19.98
N SER A 216 -20.39 16.75 -20.43
CA SER A 216 -19.90 17.37 -21.68
C SER A 216 -18.40 17.67 -21.69
N SER A 217 -17.76 17.86 -20.53
CA SER A 217 -16.32 18.17 -20.45
C SER A 217 -15.43 16.95 -20.72
N CYS A 218 -15.99 15.74 -20.66
CA CYS A 218 -15.29 14.47 -20.91
C CYS A 218 -15.76 13.78 -22.19
N GLU A 219 -16.57 14.47 -23.00
CA GLU A 219 -17.07 13.95 -24.27
C GLU A 219 -15.91 13.57 -25.21
N GLY A 220 -16.05 12.44 -25.90
CA GLY A 220 -14.99 11.88 -26.72
C GLY A 220 -13.84 11.20 -25.94
N MET A 221 -13.96 11.03 -24.61
CA MET A 221 -13.00 10.27 -23.80
C MET A 221 -13.59 9.00 -23.19
N GLU A 222 -12.76 7.96 -23.05
CA GLU A 222 -13.05 6.79 -22.23
C GLU A 222 -12.05 6.67 -21.08
N PHE A 223 -12.55 6.36 -19.89
CA PHE A 223 -11.71 6.15 -18.72
C PHE A 223 -11.48 4.66 -18.47
N TRP A 224 -10.27 4.34 -18.09
CA TRP A 224 -9.83 2.96 -17.85
C TRP A 224 -8.97 2.90 -16.59
N GLU A 225 -9.11 1.81 -15.86
CA GLU A 225 -8.25 1.47 -14.74
C GLU A 225 -7.54 0.15 -15.01
N VAL A 226 -6.22 0.16 -14.84
CA VAL A 226 -5.41 -1.06 -14.87
C VAL A 226 -4.94 -1.38 -13.47
N HIS A 227 -5.45 -2.48 -12.91
CA HIS A 227 -5.12 -2.97 -11.59
C HIS A 227 -3.98 -3.98 -11.71
N PHE A 228 -2.88 -3.74 -11.01
CA PHE A 228 -1.73 -4.64 -10.92
C PHE A 228 -1.64 -5.19 -9.51
N ARG A 229 -1.43 -6.50 -9.34
CA ARG A 229 -1.19 -7.13 -8.04
C ARG A 229 -0.01 -8.10 -8.12
N SER A 230 0.93 -7.96 -7.19
CA SER A 230 2.06 -8.88 -7.04
C SER A 230 2.62 -8.83 -5.62
N LYS A 231 3.41 -9.84 -5.23
CA LYS A 231 4.16 -9.84 -3.96
C LYS A 231 5.07 -8.61 -3.86
N SER A 232 5.72 -8.25 -4.96
CA SER A 232 6.63 -7.10 -5.03
C SER A 232 6.69 -6.54 -6.45
N PHE A 233 7.26 -5.34 -6.61
CA PHE A 233 7.46 -4.70 -7.90
C PHE A 233 8.88 -4.18 -8.00
N LEU A 234 9.45 -4.21 -9.21
CA LEU A 234 10.73 -3.58 -9.51
C LEU A 234 10.54 -2.06 -9.61
N TYR A 235 11.64 -1.32 -9.47
CA TYR A 235 11.63 0.13 -9.66
C TYR A 235 11.08 0.49 -11.05
N LYS A 236 10.10 1.41 -11.12
CA LYS A 236 9.37 1.82 -12.34
C LYS A 236 8.60 0.72 -13.10
N GLN A 237 8.53 -0.52 -12.59
CA GLN A 237 7.95 -1.66 -13.31
C GLN A 237 6.56 -1.37 -13.86
N VAL A 238 5.62 -1.00 -12.99
CA VAL A 238 4.22 -0.77 -13.36
C VAL A 238 4.10 0.31 -14.44
N ARG A 239 4.86 1.41 -14.31
CA ARG A 239 4.82 2.53 -15.26
C ARG A 239 5.39 2.16 -16.62
N ARG A 240 6.40 1.30 -16.67
CA ARG A 240 6.97 0.79 -17.93
C ARG A 240 6.06 -0.26 -18.55
N MET A 241 5.45 -1.14 -17.76
CA MET A 241 4.42 -2.07 -18.24
C MET A 241 3.25 -1.30 -18.87
N MET A 242 2.72 -0.28 -18.20
CA MET A 242 1.70 0.61 -18.76
C MET A 242 2.17 1.30 -20.06
N GLY A 243 3.42 1.74 -20.11
CA GLY A 243 4.01 2.33 -21.31
C GLY A 243 4.05 1.36 -22.50
N ALA A 244 4.37 0.09 -22.24
CA ALA A 244 4.36 -0.96 -23.25
C ALA A 244 2.94 -1.29 -23.71
N MET A 245 1.98 -1.42 -22.78
CA MET A 245 0.56 -1.64 -23.10
C MET A 245 0.00 -0.51 -23.98
N VAL A 246 0.26 0.75 -23.61
CA VAL A 246 -0.11 1.91 -24.43
C VAL A 246 0.66 1.90 -25.76
N GLY A 247 1.92 1.49 -25.78
CA GLY A 247 2.71 1.34 -27.00
C GLY A 247 2.06 0.38 -27.99
N VAL A 248 1.60 -0.78 -27.50
CA VAL A 248 0.91 -1.80 -28.29
C VAL A 248 -0.44 -1.28 -28.80
N ALA A 249 -1.25 -0.68 -27.93
CA ALA A 249 -2.54 -0.10 -28.31
C ALA A 249 -2.42 1.01 -29.37
N ARG A 250 -1.30 1.74 -29.39
CA ARG A 250 -1.03 2.82 -30.35
C ARG A 250 -0.29 2.34 -31.61
N GLY A 251 -0.05 1.04 -31.76
CA GLY A 251 0.70 0.46 -32.88
C GLY A 251 2.19 0.82 -32.91
N LYS A 252 2.76 1.30 -31.79
CA LYS A 252 4.19 1.63 -31.66
C LYS A 252 5.05 0.44 -31.25
N MET A 253 4.40 -0.66 -30.86
CA MET A 253 5.02 -1.91 -30.45
C MET A 253 4.06 -3.03 -30.85
N THR A 254 4.59 -4.13 -31.37
CA THR A 254 3.81 -5.33 -31.68
C THR A 254 3.69 -6.23 -30.46
N GLN A 255 2.67 -7.10 -30.44
CA GLN A 255 2.54 -8.13 -29.40
C GLN A 255 3.76 -9.06 -29.35
N LYS A 256 4.38 -9.34 -30.50
CA LYS A 256 5.58 -10.17 -30.60
C LYS A 256 6.79 -9.50 -29.95
N GLU A 257 6.97 -8.19 -30.16
CA GLU A 257 8.01 -7.42 -29.48
C GLU A 257 7.76 -7.37 -27.96
N LEU A 258 6.51 -7.16 -27.54
CA LEU A 258 6.15 -7.20 -26.13
C LEU A 258 6.49 -8.55 -25.48
N LYS A 259 6.13 -9.65 -26.15
CA LYS A 259 6.47 -11.00 -25.68
C LYS A 259 7.97 -11.24 -25.64
N SER A 260 8.70 -10.77 -26.65
CA SER A 260 10.16 -10.86 -26.70
C SER A 260 10.84 -10.13 -25.53
N LEU A 261 10.25 -9.07 -24.99
CA LEU A 261 10.79 -8.38 -23.80
C LEU A 261 10.71 -9.24 -22.53
N LEU A 262 9.77 -10.19 -22.48
CA LEU A 262 9.62 -11.17 -21.40
C LEU A 262 10.49 -12.41 -21.63
N ASP A 263 10.50 -12.92 -22.87
CA ASP A 263 11.28 -14.09 -23.27
C ASP A 263 12.80 -13.81 -23.25
N ASN A 264 13.21 -12.57 -23.59
CA ASN A 264 14.59 -12.11 -23.64
C ASN A 264 14.82 -10.90 -22.70
N PRO A 265 14.80 -11.12 -21.37
CA PRO A 265 14.86 -10.04 -20.38
C PRO A 265 16.21 -9.31 -20.39
N SER A 266 16.22 -7.98 -20.60
CA SER A 266 17.46 -7.19 -20.66
C SER A 266 17.30 -5.75 -20.14
N LEU A 267 18.32 -5.26 -19.44
CA LEU A 267 18.45 -3.85 -19.03
C LEU A 267 18.91 -2.91 -20.15
N GLU A 268 19.19 -3.43 -21.34
CA GLU A 268 19.61 -2.67 -22.53
C GLU A 268 18.45 -2.30 -23.46
N ASN A 269 17.28 -2.90 -23.22
CA ASN A 269 16.04 -2.58 -23.91
C ASN A 269 15.26 -1.34 -23.39
N PRO A 270 15.70 -0.52 -22.39
CA PRO A 270 14.77 0.40 -21.75
C PRO A 270 14.40 1.59 -22.60
N GLY A 271 15.16 1.91 -23.65
CA GLY A 271 14.85 2.97 -24.61
C GLY A 271 13.60 2.69 -25.46
N ILE A 272 13.21 1.42 -25.61
CA ILE A 272 12.01 1.04 -26.37
C ILE A 272 10.73 1.37 -25.56
N ILE A 273 10.79 1.28 -24.23
CA ILE A 273 9.63 1.45 -23.36
C ILE A 273 9.81 2.63 -22.43
N ASN A 274 9.10 3.71 -22.74
CA ASN A 274 9.00 4.87 -21.86
C ASN A 274 8.07 4.58 -20.68
N ALA A 275 8.52 4.86 -19.47
CA ALA A 275 7.66 4.84 -18.30
C ALA A 275 6.59 5.93 -18.46
N LEU A 276 5.31 5.56 -18.33
CA LEU A 276 4.26 6.57 -18.26
C LEU A 276 4.43 7.48 -17.03
N PRO A 277 3.88 8.70 -17.03
CA PRO A 277 3.93 9.60 -15.88
C PRO A 277 3.39 8.97 -14.58
N GLY A 278 3.94 9.40 -13.44
CA GLY A 278 3.59 8.87 -12.12
C GLY A 278 2.19 9.26 -11.64
N HIS A 279 1.67 10.39 -12.10
CA HIS A 279 0.44 11.01 -11.59
C HIS A 279 -0.84 10.18 -11.85
N GLY A 280 -0.81 9.26 -12.82
CA GLY A 280 -1.90 8.30 -13.02
C GLY A 280 -1.80 7.04 -12.14
N LEU A 281 -0.69 6.84 -11.43
CA LEU A 281 -0.42 5.63 -10.65
C LEU A 281 -0.73 5.86 -9.17
N TYR A 282 -1.41 4.87 -8.58
CA TYR A 282 -1.76 4.83 -7.16
C TYR A 282 -1.31 3.50 -6.57
N LEU A 283 -0.58 3.54 -5.46
CA LEU A 283 -0.53 2.37 -4.57
C LEU A 283 -1.92 2.22 -3.93
N LYS A 284 -2.66 1.20 -4.37
CA LYS A 284 -4.05 0.97 -3.96
C LYS A 284 -4.15 0.28 -2.61
N ASN A 285 -3.35 -0.77 -2.41
CA ASN A 285 -3.42 -1.57 -1.19
C ASN A 285 -2.08 -2.28 -0.91
N VAL A 286 -1.81 -2.50 0.38
CA VAL A 286 -0.71 -3.31 0.90
C VAL A 286 -1.34 -4.30 1.87
N TYR A 287 -1.35 -5.57 1.51
CA TYR A 287 -1.91 -6.59 2.36
C TYR A 287 -0.82 -7.21 3.23
N ILE A 288 -1.04 -7.08 4.53
CA ILE A 288 -0.24 -7.69 5.59
C ILE A 288 -1.21 -8.59 6.35
N PRO A 289 -0.89 -9.88 6.57
CA PRO A 289 -1.74 -10.79 7.33
C PRO A 289 -2.03 -10.23 8.72
N ASN A 290 -3.24 -10.43 9.24
CA ASN A 290 -3.65 -9.82 10.50
C ASN A 290 -2.86 -10.40 11.69
N GLU A 291 -2.39 -11.64 11.58
CA GLU A 291 -1.67 -12.37 12.61
C GLU A 291 -0.36 -11.67 13.02
N VAL A 292 0.28 -10.97 12.08
CA VAL A 292 1.52 -10.20 12.32
C VAL A 292 1.25 -8.74 12.69
N LEU A 293 -0.02 -8.32 12.73
CA LEU A 293 -0.46 -6.99 13.17
C LEU A 293 -0.98 -7.00 14.61
N VAL A 294 -0.98 -8.16 15.28
CA VAL A 294 -1.36 -8.29 16.68
C VAL A 294 -0.12 -8.10 17.55
N TYR A 295 -0.23 -7.21 18.54
CA TYR A 295 0.74 -7.12 19.62
C TYR A 295 0.30 -8.00 20.78
N VAL A 296 1.16 -8.93 21.18
CA VAL A 296 1.01 -9.72 22.40
C VAL A 296 2.09 -9.24 23.37
N PRO A 297 1.74 -8.68 24.55
CA PRO A 297 2.72 -8.32 25.56
C PRO A 297 3.55 -9.55 25.94
N LYS A 298 4.89 -9.40 26.01
CA LYS A 298 5.72 -10.44 26.62
C LYS A 298 5.41 -10.46 28.12
N GLU A 299 4.99 -11.61 28.65
CA GLU A 299 4.91 -11.81 30.10
C GLU A 299 6.29 -11.49 30.68
N GLN A 300 6.34 -10.55 31.64
CA GLN A 300 7.55 -10.35 32.41
C GLN A 300 7.78 -11.63 33.21
N PRO A 301 8.98 -12.25 33.16
CA PRO A 301 9.27 -13.34 34.07
C PRO A 301 9.07 -12.81 35.50
N GLU A 302 8.21 -13.48 36.27
CA GLU A 302 8.04 -13.16 37.68
C GLU A 302 9.42 -13.10 38.31
N GLU A 303 9.80 -11.92 38.82
CA GLU A 303 10.98 -11.78 39.66
C GLU A 303 10.76 -12.76 40.82
N GLY A 304 11.52 -13.86 40.80
CA GLY A 304 11.46 -14.86 41.84
C GLY A 304 11.66 -14.18 43.18
N LEU A 305 10.60 -14.16 43.99
CA LEU A 305 10.69 -13.86 45.42
C LEU A 305 11.83 -14.71 45.97
N ALA A 306 12.92 -14.03 46.34
CA ALA A 306 14.00 -14.65 47.08
C ALA A 306 13.38 -15.36 48.28
N ALA A 307 13.67 -16.65 48.42
CA ALA A 307 13.23 -17.43 49.55
C ALA A 307 13.73 -16.76 50.83
N GLU A 308 12.81 -16.16 51.60
CA GLU A 308 13.08 -15.74 52.96
C GLU A 308 13.36 -17.00 53.80
N ASP A 309 14.48 -16.94 54.52
CA ASP A 309 14.92 -17.95 55.46
C ASP A 309 13.80 -18.30 56.45
N LYS A 310 13.57 -19.60 56.58
CA LYS A 310 12.66 -20.18 57.56
C LYS A 310 13.28 -20.06 58.96
N ASP A 311 12.84 -19.08 59.74
CA ASP A 311 12.83 -19.21 61.19
C ASP A 311 11.40 -19.42 61.68
N VAL A 312 11.15 -20.67 62.06
CA VAL A 312 9.90 -21.18 62.63
C VAL A 312 9.89 -20.89 64.12
N CYS A 313 8.84 -20.23 64.62
CA CYS A 313 8.41 -20.36 66.01
C CYS A 313 6.87 -20.33 66.08
N PRO A 314 6.20 -21.32 66.69
CA PRO A 314 4.75 -21.49 66.54
C PRO A 314 3.98 -20.84 67.69
N SER A 315 2.91 -20.09 67.38
CA SER A 315 1.76 -20.06 68.28
C SER A 315 0.45 -19.64 67.61
N LYS A 316 -0.55 -20.52 67.81
CA LYS A 316 -1.99 -20.29 68.02
C LYS A 316 -2.86 -19.79 66.86
N THR A 317 -3.58 -20.76 66.30
CA THR A 317 -5.05 -20.84 66.11
C THR A 317 -5.86 -19.55 66.15
N GLU A 318 -6.61 -19.27 65.07
CA GLU A 318 -8.08 -19.13 65.08
C GLU A 318 -8.64 -19.10 63.64
N GLU A 319 -9.65 -19.94 63.41
CA GLU A 319 -10.49 -20.02 62.20
C GLU A 319 -11.50 -18.87 62.18
N LEU A 320 -11.78 -18.27 61.01
CA LEU A 320 -13.11 -17.73 60.73
C LEU A 320 -13.41 -17.60 59.22
N SER A 321 -14.33 -18.46 58.80
CA SER A 321 -15.31 -18.44 57.71
C SER A 321 -15.31 -17.36 56.60
N GLN A 322 -15.39 -17.90 55.39
CA GLN A 322 -16.14 -17.47 54.19
C GLN A 322 -17.17 -16.35 54.34
N GLU A 323 -17.18 -15.41 53.38
CA GLU A 323 -18.43 -14.95 52.78
C GLU A 323 -18.23 -14.45 51.33
N LYS A 324 -19.04 -15.02 50.42
CA LYS A 324 -19.22 -14.60 49.03
C LYS A 324 -20.22 -13.44 49.00
N VAL A 325 -19.92 -12.36 48.28
CA VAL A 325 -20.93 -11.34 47.93
C VAL A 325 -21.09 -11.25 46.42
N ALA A 326 -22.34 -11.43 46.02
CA ALA A 326 -22.85 -11.46 44.65
C ALA A 326 -22.99 -10.06 44.04
N VAL A 327 -22.89 -10.02 42.71
CA VAL A 327 -23.21 -8.87 41.84
C VAL A 327 -24.72 -8.85 41.56
N PRO A 328 -25.39 -7.68 41.57
CA PRO A 328 -26.68 -7.54 40.91
C PRO A 328 -26.56 -6.86 39.54
N SER A 329 -27.18 -7.48 38.53
CA SER A 329 -27.56 -6.89 37.26
C SER A 329 -28.95 -6.26 37.33
N SER A 330 -29.13 -5.07 36.75
CA SER A 330 -30.38 -4.62 36.10
C SER A 330 -30.13 -3.27 35.40
N MET A 331 -30.11 -3.23 34.07
CA MET A 331 -31.17 -2.73 33.16
C MET A 331 -31.41 -1.21 33.18
N LEU A 332 -31.30 -0.56 32.02
CA LEU A 332 -32.45 -0.10 31.22
C LEU A 332 -32.02 0.55 29.88
N ALA A 333 -32.79 0.20 28.84
CA ALA A 333 -32.75 0.68 27.45
C ALA A 333 -33.42 2.07 27.29
N HIS A 334 -33.10 2.88 26.28
CA HIS A 334 -33.81 3.07 24.98
C HIS A 334 -33.36 4.45 24.35
N PRO A 335 -33.79 4.89 23.14
CA PRO A 335 -33.68 4.31 21.79
C PRO A 335 -33.32 5.33 20.65
N GLY A 336 -33.07 4.85 19.42
CA GLY A 336 -33.15 5.60 18.13
C GLY A 336 -31.82 6.22 17.65
N VAL A 337 -31.27 5.94 16.47
CA VAL A 337 -31.86 6.02 15.12
C VAL A 337 -31.22 4.98 14.16
N SER A 338 -32.08 4.50 13.26
CA SER A 338 -31.94 3.50 12.20
C SER A 338 -30.79 3.71 11.20
N LEU A 339 -30.06 2.62 10.90
CA LEU A 339 -29.29 2.42 9.67
C LEU A 339 -29.98 1.31 8.88
N ASP A 340 -30.35 1.58 7.63
CA ASP A 340 -30.67 0.55 6.65
C ASP A 340 -30.14 0.98 5.28
N LEU A 341 -29.29 0.14 4.69
CA LEU A 341 -29.44 -0.40 3.33
C LEU A 341 -28.30 -1.38 3.00
N LEU A 342 -28.71 -2.66 2.90
CA LEU A 342 -28.32 -3.71 1.95
C LEU A 342 -26.96 -4.41 2.14
N HIS A 343 -26.95 -5.61 2.74
CA HIS A 343 -27.21 -6.93 2.11
C HIS A 343 -26.15 -7.36 1.08
N PHE A 344 -25.10 -8.02 1.57
CA PHE A 344 -24.49 -9.17 0.89
C PHE A 344 -24.33 -10.29 1.90
N GLU A 345 -24.77 -11.48 1.50
CA GLU A 345 -24.96 -12.66 2.34
C GLU A 345 -23.67 -13.15 3.02
N LYS A 346 -23.88 -13.63 4.24
CA LYS A 346 -22.92 -14.32 5.09
C LYS A 346 -22.63 -15.71 4.51
N GLN A 347 -21.37 -15.99 4.20
CA GLN A 347 -20.81 -17.33 4.37
C GLN A 347 -19.80 -17.28 5.53
N THR A 348 -19.99 -18.14 6.52
CA THR A 348 -19.20 -18.19 7.75
C THR A 348 -17.79 -18.78 7.50
N PRO A 349 -16.72 -18.28 8.14
CA PRO A 349 -15.33 -18.75 7.92
C PRO A 349 -14.96 -20.15 8.44
N THR A 350 -15.92 -21.05 8.69
CA THR A 350 -15.64 -22.33 9.38
C THR A 350 -15.63 -23.56 8.46
N GLU A 351 -15.99 -23.42 7.19
CA GLU A 351 -16.04 -24.56 6.25
C GLU A 351 -14.87 -24.62 5.25
N LEU A 352 -14.10 -23.54 5.06
CA LEU A 352 -12.90 -23.56 4.21
C LEU A 352 -11.67 -24.19 4.87
N THR A 353 -11.62 -24.25 6.21
CA THR A 353 -10.45 -24.77 6.94
C THR A 353 -10.40 -26.30 6.93
N ASN A 354 -11.54 -26.98 6.80
CA ASN A 354 -11.60 -28.44 6.77
C ASN A 354 -11.23 -29.05 5.40
N HIS A 355 -11.48 -28.34 4.30
CA HIS A 355 -11.11 -28.85 2.97
C HIS A 355 -9.61 -28.76 2.68
N ILE A 356 -8.93 -27.74 3.21
CA ILE A 356 -7.46 -27.60 3.07
C ILE A 356 -6.73 -28.63 3.97
N TYR A 357 -7.26 -28.89 5.17
CA TYR A 357 -6.66 -29.85 6.10
C TYR A 357 -6.83 -31.32 5.63
N GLN A 358 -7.95 -31.67 4.98
CA GLN A 358 -8.16 -32.99 4.40
C GLN A 358 -7.32 -33.20 3.12
N ALA A 359 -7.15 -32.18 2.28
CA ALA A 359 -6.34 -32.28 1.06
C ALA A 359 -4.83 -32.45 1.33
N GLN A 360 -4.32 -31.83 2.40
CA GLN A 360 -2.91 -31.97 2.81
C GLN A 360 -2.61 -33.33 3.45
N ARG A 361 -3.60 -33.98 4.07
CA ARG A 361 -3.44 -35.31 4.68
C ARG A 361 -3.47 -36.44 3.65
N SER A 362 -4.18 -36.28 2.54
CA SER A 362 -4.20 -37.24 1.42
C SER A 362 -2.90 -37.21 0.62
N SER A 363 -2.34 -36.02 0.37
CA SER A 363 -1.07 -35.85 -0.36
C SER A 363 0.16 -36.35 0.43
N ALA A 364 0.12 -36.27 1.77
CA ALA A 364 1.16 -36.82 2.64
C ALA A 364 1.09 -38.36 2.77
N LYS A 365 -0.05 -38.99 2.47
CA LYS A 365 -0.21 -40.45 2.51
C LYS A 365 0.25 -41.11 1.20
N GLU A 366 0.00 -40.49 0.06
CA GLU A 366 0.47 -40.95 -1.26
C GLU A 366 2.00 -40.82 -1.43
N THR A 367 2.64 -39.88 -0.76
CA THR A 367 4.10 -39.71 -0.78
C THR A 367 4.84 -40.70 0.12
N ALA A 368 4.22 -41.13 1.23
CA ALA A 368 4.79 -42.15 2.11
C ALA A 368 4.65 -43.59 1.56
N GLU A 369 3.62 -43.88 0.77
CA GLU A 369 3.44 -45.20 0.15
C GLU A 369 4.32 -45.40 -1.11
N ALA A 370 4.75 -44.31 -1.76
CA ALA A 370 5.67 -44.36 -2.90
C ALA A 370 7.15 -44.62 -2.52
N GLU A 371 7.56 -44.30 -1.29
CA GLU A 371 8.94 -44.53 -0.81
C GLU A 371 9.18 -45.96 -0.26
N VAL A 372 8.14 -46.76 -0.03
CA VAL A 372 8.26 -48.15 0.45
C VAL A 372 8.31 -49.17 -0.70
N ILE A 373 8.04 -48.76 -1.94
CA ILE A 373 8.03 -49.65 -3.12
C ILE A 373 9.36 -49.62 -3.91
N ASN A 374 10.32 -48.76 -3.53
CA ASN A 374 11.64 -48.65 -4.19
C ASN A 374 12.85 -48.85 -3.26
N SER A 375 12.69 -49.61 -2.17
CA SER A 375 13.78 -50.06 -1.29
C SER A 375 13.88 -51.57 -1.23
#